data_AF-A0A4V6E5N1-F1
#
_entry.id   AF-A0A4V6E5N1-F1
#
_cell.length_a   1.000
_cell.length_b   1.000
_cell.length_c   1.000
_cell.angle_alpha   90.00
_cell.angle_beta   90.00
_cell.angle_gamma   90.00
#
_symmetry.space_group_name_H-M   'P 1'
#
loop_
_entity.id
_entity.type
_entity.pdbx_description
1 polymer ?
#
loop_
_entity_poly.entity_id
_entity_poly.type
_entity_poly.pdbx_seq_one_letter_code
_entity_poly.pdbx_strand_id
1 'polypeptide(L)'
;NQLPDDFGEDDDIGQHTELLRSYAKSYDMKLHDFGQYINDDTNVEASIEDVLSFFVELRDFATVVEEFYTPYEWTQSERNLLNEFSSSMISWYLEATEDDPGDREYVELGEHDEDGNPTLLVDNDLRQEIEILKQLTFYYVISNPTLRGQQKGQIQVIDELFELLYDEAAPKSVDTSAILEPYRERLNDTDEDDDTARARIVADMISNMTETQAIEMYERMSGARPGSLQDTIMRQ
;
A
#
# COMPACT_ATOMS: atom_id res chain seq x y z
N ASN A 1 -34.34 -12.62 -28.91
CA ASN A 1 -33.95 -13.78 -28.11
C ASN A 1 -33.87 -13.34 -26.67
N GLN A 2 -34.98 -13.56 -25.95
CA GLN A 2 -35.10 -13.43 -24.50
C GLN A 2 -33.96 -14.16 -23.79
N LEU A 3 -33.49 -13.57 -22.70
CA LEU A 3 -32.69 -14.23 -21.67
C LEU A 3 -33.45 -15.45 -21.11
N PRO A 4 -32.77 -16.52 -20.67
CA PRO A 4 -33.45 -17.70 -20.16
C PRO A 4 -34.07 -17.43 -18.78
N ASP A 5 -35.40 -17.52 -18.70
CA ASP A 5 -36.21 -17.56 -17.47
C ASP A 5 -36.21 -18.97 -16.85
N ASP A 6 -35.06 -19.44 -16.35
CA ASP A 6 -35.04 -20.69 -15.58
C ASP A 6 -33.94 -20.66 -14.51
N PHE A 7 -34.16 -19.83 -13.48
CA PHE A 7 -33.63 -20.12 -12.16
C PHE A 7 -34.61 -21.10 -11.52
N GLY A 8 -34.23 -22.37 -11.47
CA GLY A 8 -35.07 -23.44 -10.96
C GLY A 8 -35.63 -23.12 -9.57
N GLU A 9 -36.96 -23.22 -9.46
CA GLU A 9 -37.72 -23.19 -8.21
C GLU A 9 -37.38 -24.42 -7.35
N ASP A 10 -36.23 -24.44 -6.67
CA ASP A 10 -35.99 -25.26 -5.46
C ASP A 10 -34.64 -25.00 -4.76
N ASP A 11 -34.06 -23.80 -4.88
CA ASP A 11 -32.96 -23.40 -3.99
C ASP A 11 -33.51 -22.59 -2.81
N ASP A 12 -33.27 -23.12 -1.61
CA ASP A 12 -33.87 -22.73 -0.36
C ASP A 12 -33.41 -21.32 0.05
N ILE A 13 -34.12 -20.29 -0.43
CA ILE A 13 -33.91 -18.86 -0.07
C ILE A 13 -33.81 -18.69 1.45
N GLY A 14 -34.46 -19.57 2.24
CA GLY A 14 -34.36 -19.63 3.70
C GLY A 14 -32.98 -20.05 4.21
N GLN A 15 -32.33 -21.04 3.59
CA GLN A 15 -30.98 -21.46 3.95
C GLN A 15 -29.92 -20.42 3.54
N HIS A 16 -30.09 -19.79 2.38
CA HIS A 16 -29.23 -18.68 1.95
C HIS A 16 -29.36 -17.48 2.89
N THR A 17 -30.57 -17.11 3.32
CA THR A 17 -30.77 -16.01 4.30
C THR A 17 -30.23 -16.33 5.70
N GLU A 18 -30.21 -17.58 6.12
CA GLU A 18 -29.64 -17.98 7.42
C GLU A 18 -28.11 -18.08 7.38
N LEU A 19 -27.55 -18.57 6.26
CA LEU A 19 -26.12 -18.48 5.96
C LEU A 19 -25.65 -17.02 5.90
N LEU A 20 -26.36 -16.16 5.15
CA LEU A 20 -26.12 -14.72 5.08
C LEU A 20 -26.16 -14.05 6.46
N ARG A 21 -27.10 -14.40 7.34
CA ARG A 21 -27.12 -13.89 8.72
C ARG A 21 -25.96 -14.42 9.56
N SER A 22 -25.56 -15.68 9.38
CA SER A 22 -24.44 -16.28 10.10
C SER A 22 -23.10 -15.67 9.68
N TYR A 23 -22.93 -15.43 8.38
CA TYR A 23 -21.79 -14.70 7.81
C TYR A 23 -21.84 -13.26 8.26
N ALA A 24 -22.96 -12.54 8.07
CA ALA A 24 -23.13 -11.17 8.53
C ALA A 24 -22.80 -11.03 10.03
N LYS A 25 -23.14 -11.99 10.89
CA LYS A 25 -22.76 -11.96 12.32
C LYS A 25 -21.27 -12.18 12.57
N SER A 26 -20.62 -13.05 11.80
CA SER A 26 -19.16 -13.23 11.87
C SER A 26 -18.39 -12.04 11.29
N TYR A 27 -18.92 -11.40 10.24
CA TYR A 27 -18.35 -10.20 9.64
C TYR A 27 -18.63 -8.98 10.50
N ASP A 28 -19.81 -8.89 11.12
CA ASP A 28 -20.15 -7.91 12.16
C ASP A 28 -19.15 -8.02 13.32
N MET A 29 -18.76 -9.23 13.72
CA MET A 29 -17.70 -9.41 14.72
C MET A 29 -16.32 -8.95 14.24
N LYS A 30 -15.93 -9.22 12.98
CA LYS A 30 -14.64 -8.74 12.43
C LYS A 30 -14.61 -7.22 12.19
N LEU A 31 -15.73 -6.64 11.75
CA LEU A 31 -15.92 -5.20 11.57
C LEU A 31 -15.98 -4.51 12.92
N HIS A 32 -16.59 -5.13 13.92
CA HIS A 32 -16.60 -4.66 15.30
C HIS A 32 -15.20 -4.73 15.92
N ASP A 33 -14.45 -5.83 15.77
CA ASP A 33 -13.06 -5.93 16.24
C ASP A 33 -12.17 -4.87 15.56
N PHE A 34 -12.37 -4.65 14.27
CA PHE A 34 -11.67 -3.59 13.52
C PHE A 34 -12.08 -2.18 13.97
N GLY A 35 -13.37 -1.94 14.19
CA GLY A 35 -13.86 -0.68 14.73
C GLY A 35 -13.31 -0.42 16.13
N GLN A 36 -13.24 -1.44 16.98
CA GLN A 36 -12.60 -1.34 18.30
C GLN A 36 -11.12 -0.99 18.17
N TYR A 37 -10.41 -1.64 17.25
CA TYR A 37 -9.01 -1.30 16.95
C TYR A 37 -8.86 0.17 16.54
N ILE A 38 -9.72 0.70 15.68
CA ILE A 38 -9.71 2.13 15.30
C ILE A 38 -9.97 3.03 16.51
N ASN A 39 -10.97 2.70 17.32
CA ASN A 39 -11.33 3.49 18.49
C ASN A 39 -10.23 3.49 19.58
N ASP A 40 -9.40 2.45 19.62
CA ASP A 40 -8.25 2.34 20.52
C ASP A 40 -6.97 3.00 19.94
N ASP A 41 -6.87 3.20 18.63
CA ASP A 41 -5.77 3.93 17.97
C ASP A 41 -6.05 5.44 17.98
N THR A 42 -5.35 6.16 18.86
CA THR A 42 -5.61 7.59 19.16
C THR A 42 -5.37 8.56 18.00
N ASN A 43 -4.89 8.09 16.85
CA ASN A 43 -4.53 8.93 15.71
C ASN A 43 -5.59 8.98 14.60
N VAL A 44 -6.67 8.20 14.70
CA VAL A 44 -7.76 8.25 13.72
C VAL A 44 -8.98 8.91 14.34
N GLU A 45 -9.44 9.99 13.74
CA GLU A 45 -10.67 10.68 14.13
C GLU A 45 -11.90 9.94 13.58
N ALA A 46 -12.07 8.66 13.91
CA ALA A 46 -13.23 7.85 13.51
C ALA A 46 -13.72 7.00 14.68
N SER A 47 -15.04 6.97 14.88
CA SER A 47 -15.71 6.09 15.83
C SER A 47 -16.08 4.75 15.19
N ILE A 48 -16.50 3.78 16.00
CA ILE A 48 -17.04 2.51 15.51
C ILE A 48 -18.28 2.75 14.64
N GLU A 49 -19.13 3.70 15.04
CA GLU A 49 -20.32 4.09 14.29
C GLU A 49 -19.97 4.65 12.90
N ASP A 50 -18.89 5.42 12.78
CA ASP A 50 -18.43 5.96 11.50
C ASP A 50 -17.93 4.83 10.58
N VAL A 51 -17.17 3.87 11.13
CA VAL A 51 -16.71 2.69 10.40
C VAL A 51 -17.90 1.87 9.88
N LEU A 52 -18.90 1.61 10.72
CA LEU A 52 -20.09 0.86 10.31
C LEU A 52 -20.89 1.61 9.25
N SER A 53 -21.03 2.93 9.38
CA SER A 53 -21.75 3.77 8.42
C SER A 53 -21.06 3.75 7.06
N PHE A 54 -19.73 3.91 7.04
CA PHE A 54 -18.92 3.79 5.83
C PHE A 54 -19.14 2.46 5.09
N PHE A 55 -19.09 1.32 5.80
CA PHE A 55 -19.29 0.01 5.16
C PHE A 55 -20.72 -0.21 4.66
N VAL A 56 -21.73 0.42 5.28
CA VAL A 56 -23.11 0.40 4.80
C VAL A 56 -23.23 1.20 3.51
N GLU A 57 -22.69 2.42 3.46
CA GLU A 57 -22.69 3.25 2.26
C GLU A 57 -21.95 2.56 1.11
N LEU A 58 -20.79 1.98 1.40
CA LEU A 58 -20.00 1.24 0.42
C LEU A 58 -20.75 0.04 -0.15
N ARG A 59 -21.47 -0.72 0.69
CA ARG A 59 -22.31 -1.84 0.26
C ARG A 59 -23.36 -1.37 -0.74
N ASP A 60 -24.04 -0.28 -0.40
CA ASP A 60 -25.17 0.24 -1.16
C ASP A 60 -24.71 0.83 -2.51
N PHE A 61 -23.55 1.47 -2.53
CA PHE A 61 -22.97 2.03 -3.76
C PHE A 61 -22.38 0.99 -4.69
N ALA A 62 -21.53 0.09 -4.19
CA ALA A 62 -20.84 -0.86 -5.03
C ALA A 62 -21.70 -2.10 -5.38
N THR A 63 -23.00 -2.08 -5.01
CA THR A 63 -23.93 -3.21 -5.17
C THR A 63 -23.30 -4.52 -4.68
N VAL A 64 -22.68 -4.48 -3.49
CA VAL A 64 -21.91 -5.62 -2.94
C VAL A 64 -22.83 -6.83 -2.84
N VAL A 65 -22.56 -7.82 -3.69
CA VAL A 65 -23.33 -9.06 -3.80
C VAL A 65 -22.92 -10.08 -2.72
N GLU A 66 -23.74 -11.12 -2.54
CA GLU A 66 -23.58 -12.17 -1.52
C GLU A 66 -22.19 -12.83 -1.55
N GLU A 67 -21.58 -12.93 -2.73
CA GLU A 67 -20.28 -13.52 -2.99
C GLU A 67 -19.12 -12.83 -2.27
N PHE A 68 -19.28 -11.58 -1.80
CA PHE A 68 -18.29 -10.92 -0.94
C PHE A 68 -18.26 -11.45 0.49
N TYR A 69 -19.35 -12.08 0.93
CA TYR A 69 -19.51 -12.63 2.29
C TYR A 69 -19.14 -14.11 2.35
N THR A 70 -18.76 -14.72 1.23
CA THR A 70 -18.22 -16.07 1.21
C THR A 70 -16.70 -16.06 1.23
N PRO A 71 -16.04 -17.08 1.80
CA PRO A 71 -14.59 -17.22 1.69
C PRO A 71 -14.14 -17.18 0.23
N TYR A 72 -13.09 -16.41 -0.05
CA TYR A 72 -12.60 -16.20 -1.41
C TYR A 72 -11.88 -17.44 -1.94
N GLU A 73 -12.49 -18.13 -2.91
CA GLU A 73 -11.99 -19.39 -3.48
C GLU A 73 -11.24 -19.21 -4.81
N TRP A 74 -10.89 -17.96 -5.16
CA TRP A 74 -10.07 -17.60 -6.34
C TRP A 74 -10.70 -17.95 -7.70
N THR A 75 -12.01 -18.11 -7.77
CA THR A 75 -12.74 -18.39 -9.01
C THR A 75 -12.71 -17.21 -9.98
N GLN A 76 -12.96 -17.47 -11.27
CA GLN A 76 -13.00 -16.40 -12.28
C GLN A 76 -14.12 -15.38 -11.99
N SER A 77 -15.26 -15.84 -11.48
CA SER A 77 -16.39 -14.98 -11.14
C SER A 77 -16.05 -14.05 -9.97
N GLU A 78 -15.44 -14.57 -8.90
CA GLU A 78 -15.01 -13.74 -7.76
C GLU A 78 -13.92 -12.73 -8.16
N ARG A 79 -13.00 -13.09 -9.06
CA ARG A 79 -12.00 -12.14 -9.60
C ARG A 79 -12.64 -11.03 -10.41
N ASN A 80 -13.61 -11.35 -11.26
CA ASN A 80 -14.32 -10.35 -12.05
C ASN A 80 -15.09 -9.40 -11.11
N LEU A 81 -15.76 -9.96 -10.11
CA LEU A 81 -16.48 -9.20 -9.10
C LEU A 81 -15.54 -8.27 -8.30
N LEU A 82 -14.37 -8.76 -7.88
CA LEU A 82 -13.37 -7.94 -7.19
C LEU A 82 -12.86 -6.78 -8.06
N ASN A 83 -12.65 -7.02 -9.35
CA ASN A 83 -12.23 -5.98 -10.29
C ASN A 83 -13.32 -4.92 -10.50
N GLU A 84 -14.59 -5.35 -10.60
CA GLU A 84 -15.73 -4.45 -10.70
C GLU A 84 -15.87 -3.60 -9.45
N PHE A 85 -15.82 -4.22 -8.27
CA PHE A 85 -15.84 -3.53 -6.98
C PHE A 85 -14.69 -2.53 -6.83
N SER A 86 -13.47 -2.91 -7.22
CA SER A 86 -12.31 -2.00 -7.21
C SER A 86 -12.51 -0.82 -8.17
N SER A 87 -13.17 -1.03 -9.31
CA SER A 87 -13.46 0.04 -10.26
C SER A 87 -14.51 0.99 -9.69
N SER A 88 -15.57 0.46 -9.07
CA SER A 88 -16.57 1.26 -8.36
C SER A 88 -15.93 2.09 -7.25
N MET A 89 -15.06 1.51 -6.42
CA MET A 89 -14.30 2.23 -5.39
C MET A 89 -13.48 3.40 -5.97
N ILE A 90 -12.85 3.19 -7.13
CA ILE A 90 -12.11 4.27 -7.81
C ILE A 90 -13.08 5.36 -8.26
N SER A 91 -14.21 5.00 -8.88
CA SER A 91 -15.25 5.97 -9.26
C SER A 91 -15.83 6.71 -8.05
N TRP A 92 -16.07 6.03 -6.91
CA TRP A 92 -16.54 6.66 -5.66
C TRP A 92 -15.65 7.82 -5.21
N TYR A 93 -14.34 7.67 -5.38
CA TYR A 93 -13.36 8.68 -4.99
C TYR A 93 -12.94 9.65 -6.12
N LEU A 94 -13.28 9.37 -7.39
CA LEU A 94 -12.93 10.21 -8.54
C LEU A 94 -14.11 10.98 -9.14
N GLU A 95 -15.31 10.42 -9.18
CA GLU A 95 -16.52 10.97 -9.82
C GLU A 95 -17.26 11.96 -8.91
N ALA A 96 -16.51 12.83 -8.24
CA ALA A 96 -17.01 14.03 -7.57
C ALA A 96 -17.31 15.15 -8.60
N THR A 97 -18.00 14.85 -9.70
CA THR A 97 -18.11 15.80 -10.84
C THR A 97 -19.53 16.02 -11.37
N GLU A 98 -20.01 17.21 -10.99
CA GLU A 98 -20.84 18.21 -11.71
C GLU A 98 -22.28 17.92 -12.16
N ASP A 99 -22.74 16.68 -12.34
CA ASP A 99 -24.07 16.45 -12.93
C ASP A 99 -25.23 16.23 -11.92
N ASP A 100 -24.95 15.96 -10.64
CA ASP A 100 -25.94 15.94 -9.55
C ASP A 100 -25.56 16.96 -8.45
N PRO A 101 -26.45 17.88 -8.01
CA PRO A 101 -26.20 18.74 -6.84
C PRO A 101 -26.07 17.97 -5.51
N GLY A 102 -26.18 16.63 -5.51
CA GLY A 102 -25.76 15.72 -4.44
C GLY A 102 -24.39 15.07 -4.64
N ASP A 103 -23.67 15.36 -5.72
CA ASP A 103 -22.31 14.87 -5.97
C ASP A 103 -21.36 15.50 -4.95
N ARG A 104 -20.72 14.64 -4.15
CA ARG A 104 -19.85 15.02 -3.06
C ARG A 104 -18.57 15.62 -3.65
N GLU A 105 -18.47 16.95 -3.74
CA GLU A 105 -17.22 17.64 -4.07
C GLU A 105 -16.25 17.51 -2.90
N TYR A 106 -15.48 16.43 -2.88
CA TYR A 106 -14.64 16.12 -1.74
C TYR A 106 -13.27 16.82 -1.75
N VAL A 107 -12.89 17.46 -2.86
CA VAL A 107 -11.59 18.12 -2.99
C VAL A 107 -11.76 19.42 -3.77
N GLU A 108 -11.51 20.53 -3.09
CA GLU A 108 -11.55 21.88 -3.65
C GLU A 108 -10.17 22.53 -3.62
N LEU A 109 -9.93 23.49 -4.51
CA LEU A 109 -8.78 24.37 -4.41
C LEU A 109 -9.02 25.43 -3.32
N GLY A 110 -8.19 25.41 -2.28
CA GLY A 110 -8.19 26.42 -1.24
C GLY A 110 -7.47 27.71 -1.65
N GLU A 111 -7.49 28.69 -0.76
CA GLU A 111 -6.64 29.87 -0.89
C GLU A 111 -5.15 29.47 -0.90
N HIS A 112 -4.32 30.30 -1.53
CA HIS A 112 -2.88 30.06 -1.51
C HIS A 112 -2.35 30.21 -0.08
N ASP A 113 -1.37 29.38 0.29
CA ASP A 113 -0.71 29.50 1.59
C ASP A 113 0.12 30.80 1.69
N GLU A 114 0.75 31.02 2.86
CA GLU A 114 1.56 32.22 3.13
C GLU A 114 2.74 32.38 2.15
N ASP A 115 3.18 31.28 1.52
CA ASP A 115 4.27 31.22 0.55
C ASP A 115 3.79 31.32 -0.91
N GLY A 116 2.48 31.42 -1.12
CA GLY A 116 1.87 31.53 -2.44
C GLY A 116 1.73 30.20 -3.18
N ASN A 117 1.72 29.06 -2.49
CA ASN A 117 1.44 27.75 -3.07
C ASN A 117 -0.06 27.44 -3.03
N PRO A 118 -0.61 26.73 -4.04
CA PRO A 118 -2.00 26.32 -4.03
C PRO A 118 -2.27 25.31 -2.90
N THR A 119 -3.37 25.49 -2.16
CA THR A 119 -3.80 24.56 -1.11
C THR A 119 -4.93 23.66 -1.62
N LEU A 120 -5.02 22.44 -1.12
CA LEU A 120 -6.16 21.55 -1.33
C LEU A 120 -7.01 21.48 -0.07
N LEU A 121 -8.29 21.83 -0.20
CA LEU A 121 -9.30 21.62 0.83
C LEU A 121 -9.96 20.28 0.54
N VAL A 122 -9.64 19.28 1.36
CA VAL A 122 -10.29 17.97 1.30
C VAL A 122 -11.44 17.98 2.30
N ASP A 123 -12.57 17.40 1.92
CA ASP A 123 -13.71 17.18 2.81
C ASP A 123 -13.31 16.26 3.98
N ASN A 124 -13.88 16.52 5.16
CA ASN A 124 -13.52 15.78 6.36
C ASN A 124 -14.08 14.35 6.36
N ASP A 125 -15.27 14.14 5.79
CA ASP A 125 -15.85 12.81 5.69
C ASP A 125 -14.99 11.97 4.72
N LEU A 126 -14.56 12.55 3.59
CA LEU A 126 -13.59 11.90 2.70
C LEU A 126 -12.29 11.52 3.42
N ARG A 127 -11.70 12.46 4.18
CA ARG A 127 -10.47 12.17 4.93
C ARG A 127 -10.68 11.00 5.90
N GLN A 128 -11.81 10.99 6.60
CA GLN A 128 -12.16 9.94 7.54
C GLN A 128 -12.29 8.58 6.84
N GLU A 129 -13.02 8.49 5.72
CA GLU A 129 -13.15 7.27 4.92
C GLU A 129 -11.78 6.74 4.46
N ILE A 130 -10.91 7.62 3.94
CA ILE A 130 -9.56 7.26 3.51
C ILE A 130 -8.72 6.72 4.68
N GLU A 131 -8.81 7.33 5.86
CA GLU A 131 -8.11 6.83 7.04
C GLU A 131 -8.64 5.47 7.51
N ILE A 132 -9.96 5.24 7.45
CA ILE A 132 -10.55 3.91 7.73
C ILE A 132 -9.98 2.87 6.75
N LEU A 133 -9.90 3.18 5.45
CA LEU A 133 -9.34 2.27 4.44
C LEU A 133 -7.83 2.00 4.64
N LYS A 134 -7.06 3.02 5.01
CA LYS A 134 -5.65 2.86 5.36
C LYS A 134 -5.52 1.93 6.57
N GLN A 135 -6.30 2.14 7.62
CA GLN A 135 -6.28 1.29 8.81
C GLN A 135 -6.70 -0.14 8.52
N LEU A 136 -7.67 -0.34 7.62
CA LEU A 136 -8.08 -1.67 7.19
C LEU A 136 -6.89 -2.43 6.58
N THR A 137 -6.11 -1.74 5.73
CA THR A 137 -4.88 -2.28 5.15
C THR A 137 -3.82 -2.54 6.23
N PHE A 138 -3.65 -1.63 7.18
CA PHE A 138 -2.70 -1.83 8.28
C PHE A 138 -3.06 -3.03 9.14
N TYR A 139 -4.32 -3.16 9.53
CA TYR A 139 -4.80 -4.20 10.43
C TYR A 139 -4.75 -5.59 9.79
N TYR A 140 -5.26 -5.73 8.55
CA TYR A 140 -5.39 -7.04 7.90
C TYR A 140 -4.15 -7.45 7.08
N VAL A 141 -3.40 -6.49 6.54
CA VAL A 141 -2.27 -6.78 5.63
C VAL A 141 -0.94 -6.50 6.31
N ILE A 142 -0.67 -5.24 6.69
CA ILE A 142 0.68 -4.81 7.11
C ILE A 142 1.07 -5.38 8.48
N SER A 143 0.13 -5.41 9.43
CA SER A 143 0.37 -5.89 10.80
C SER A 143 0.39 -7.41 10.92
N ASN A 144 0.24 -8.14 9.80
CA ASN A 144 0.27 -9.59 9.79
C ASN A 144 1.59 -10.11 10.37
N PRO A 145 1.57 -10.89 11.48
CA PRO A 145 2.76 -11.40 12.14
C PRO A 145 3.71 -12.17 11.22
N THR A 146 3.16 -12.80 10.18
CA THR A 146 3.92 -13.56 9.18
C THR A 146 4.85 -12.66 8.36
N LEU A 147 4.49 -11.39 8.14
CA LEU A 147 5.30 -10.41 7.42
C LEU A 147 6.35 -9.72 8.32
N ARG A 148 6.14 -9.68 9.64
CA ARG A 148 7.04 -8.97 10.56
C ARG A 148 8.46 -9.53 10.56
N GLY A 149 8.61 -10.84 10.37
CA GLY A 149 9.92 -11.47 10.24
C GLY A 149 10.66 -11.03 8.97
N GLN A 150 9.96 -10.95 7.84
CA GLN A 150 10.51 -10.51 6.56
C GLN A 150 10.85 -9.01 6.59
N GLN A 151 9.95 -8.17 7.10
CA GLN A 151 10.18 -6.72 7.25
C GLN A 151 11.40 -6.44 8.12
N LYS A 152 11.56 -7.15 9.24
CA LYS A 152 12.74 -7.01 10.10
C LYS A 152 14.03 -7.39 9.36
N GLY A 153 14.00 -8.47 8.57
CA GLY A 153 15.14 -8.87 7.75
C GLY A 153 15.49 -7.82 6.68
N GLN A 154 14.47 -7.27 6.00
CA GLN A 154 14.66 -6.22 4.99
C GLN A 154 15.25 -4.94 5.61
N ILE A 155 14.77 -4.50 6.78
CA ILE A 155 15.33 -3.35 7.51
C ILE A 155 16.82 -3.60 7.79
N GLN A 156 17.16 -4.78 8.32
CA GLN A 156 18.55 -5.14 8.61
C GLN A 156 19.43 -5.12 7.35
N VAL A 157 18.94 -5.63 6.22
CA VAL A 157 19.66 -5.60 4.94
C VAL A 157 19.94 -4.16 4.52
N ILE A 158 18.95 -3.27 4.60
CA ILE A 158 19.13 -1.86 4.21
C ILE A 158 20.08 -1.13 5.15
N ASP A 159 19.94 -1.32 6.46
CA ASP A 159 20.83 -0.70 7.46
C ASP A 159 22.29 -1.12 7.23
N GLU A 160 22.55 -2.42 7.10
CA GLU A 160 23.91 -2.91 6.89
C GLU A 160 24.45 -2.55 5.50
N LEU A 161 23.62 -2.57 4.46
CA LEU A 161 24.02 -2.16 3.12
C LEU A 161 24.39 -0.67 3.07
N PHE A 162 23.65 0.18 3.79
CA PHE A 162 23.96 1.61 3.90
C PHE A 162 25.35 1.82 4.53
N GLU A 163 25.62 1.19 5.67
CA GLU A 163 26.92 1.33 6.35
C GLU A 163 28.08 0.85 5.45
N LEU A 164 27.93 -0.32 4.82
CA LEU A 164 28.95 -0.87 3.91
C LEU A 164 29.24 0.08 2.73
N LEU A 165 28.20 0.66 2.14
CA LEU A 165 28.35 1.58 1.01
C LEU A 165 28.86 2.95 1.45
N TYR A 166 28.47 3.42 2.62
CA TYR A 166 28.93 4.68 3.18
C TYR A 166 30.43 4.64 3.50
N ASP A 167 30.91 3.53 4.05
CA ASP A 167 32.33 3.29 4.27
C ASP A 167 33.10 3.25 2.94
N GLU A 168 32.56 2.57 1.93
CA GLU A 168 33.15 2.50 0.59
C GLU A 168 33.13 3.83 -0.17
N ALA A 169 32.19 4.72 0.15
CA ALA A 169 32.08 6.05 -0.41
C ALA A 169 33.07 7.06 0.20
N ALA A 170 33.89 6.65 1.17
CA ALA A 170 34.90 7.51 1.76
C ALA A 170 35.91 8.01 0.69
N PRO A 171 36.40 9.26 0.77
CA PRO A 171 37.26 9.88 -0.26
C PRO A 171 38.51 9.07 -0.63
N LYS A 172 39.00 8.23 0.29
CA LYS A 172 40.21 7.42 0.11
C LYS A 172 39.97 6.10 -0.61
N SER A 173 38.72 5.68 -0.81
CA SER A 173 38.35 4.38 -1.38
C SER A 173 37.61 4.47 -2.72
N VAL A 174 37.17 5.67 -3.15
CA VAL A 174 36.27 5.87 -4.31
C VAL A 174 36.77 5.21 -5.62
N ASP A 175 38.08 5.29 -5.90
CA ASP A 175 38.70 4.71 -7.10
C ASP A 175 38.71 3.16 -7.12
N THR A 176 38.64 2.53 -5.96
CA THR A 176 38.55 1.06 -5.79
C THR A 176 37.19 0.60 -5.29
N SER A 177 36.24 1.53 -5.22
CA SER A 177 34.97 1.35 -4.52
C SER A 177 33.97 0.52 -5.31
N ALA A 178 33.15 -0.24 -4.57
CA ALA A 178 31.99 -0.94 -5.08
C ALA A 178 30.85 0.00 -5.54
N ILE A 179 30.98 1.31 -5.31
CA ILE A 179 30.00 2.32 -5.72
C ILE A 179 29.85 2.34 -7.25
N LEU A 180 28.59 2.42 -7.70
CA LEU A 180 28.24 2.38 -9.12
C LEU A 180 28.21 3.80 -9.72
N GLU A 181 28.43 3.91 -11.03
CA GLU A 181 28.07 5.14 -11.75
C GLU A 181 26.54 5.30 -11.82
N PRO A 182 25.99 6.53 -11.79
CA PRO A 182 26.69 7.83 -11.75
C PRO A 182 27.02 8.34 -10.34
N TYR A 183 26.82 7.53 -9.30
CA TYR A 183 27.00 7.97 -7.91
C TYR A 183 28.47 8.20 -7.56
N ARG A 184 29.39 7.45 -8.18
CA ARG A 184 30.83 7.69 -8.03
C ARG A 184 31.24 9.08 -8.55
N GLU A 185 30.76 9.48 -9.74
CA GLU A 185 30.98 10.82 -10.28
C GLU A 185 30.47 11.90 -9.31
N ARG A 186 29.24 11.74 -8.79
CA ARG A 186 28.66 12.65 -7.80
C ARG A 186 29.49 12.75 -6.50
N LEU A 187 30.08 11.64 -6.04
CA LEU A 187 30.97 11.63 -4.88
C LEU A 187 32.27 12.38 -5.15
N ASN A 188 32.85 12.25 -6.35
CA ASN A 188 34.06 12.96 -6.73
C ASN A 188 33.85 14.49 -6.82
N ASP A 189 32.64 14.92 -7.15
CA ASP A 189 32.25 16.33 -7.19
C ASP A 189 31.85 16.90 -5.82
N THR A 190 31.80 16.06 -4.79
CA THR A 190 31.44 16.45 -3.42
C THR A 190 32.70 16.76 -2.60
N ASP A 191 32.61 17.76 -1.71
CA ASP A 191 33.71 18.08 -0.79
C ASP A 191 34.02 16.88 0.13
N GLU A 192 35.31 16.57 0.33
CA GLU A 192 35.75 15.38 1.10
C GLU A 192 35.21 15.34 2.55
N ASP A 193 34.96 16.50 3.14
CA ASP A 193 34.47 16.66 4.52
C ASP A 193 32.92 16.77 4.61
N ASP A 194 32.19 16.68 3.50
CA ASP A 194 30.72 16.74 3.50
C ASP A 194 30.09 15.34 3.67
N ASP A 195 30.10 14.88 4.92
CA ASP A 195 29.47 13.63 5.35
C ASP A 195 27.97 13.57 5.02
N THR A 196 27.28 14.72 5.04
CA THR A 196 25.83 14.77 4.77
C THR A 196 25.55 14.52 3.29
N ALA A 197 26.31 15.17 2.41
CA ALA A 197 26.20 14.94 0.97
C ALA A 197 26.56 13.49 0.60
N ARG A 198 27.61 12.94 1.22
CA ARG A 198 27.99 11.53 1.03
C ARG A 198 26.87 10.56 1.43
N ALA A 199 26.34 10.73 2.64
CA ALA A 199 25.22 9.92 3.14
C ALA A 199 24.00 10.02 2.21
N ARG A 200 23.70 11.23 1.71
CA ARG A 200 22.60 11.45 0.76
C ARG A 200 22.82 10.70 -0.55
N ILE A 201 24.02 10.74 -1.12
CA ILE A 201 24.34 10.05 -2.38
C ILE A 201 24.19 8.53 -2.22
N VAL A 202 24.64 7.98 -1.09
CA VAL A 202 24.48 6.55 -0.78
C VAL A 202 23.00 6.18 -0.62
N ALA A 203 22.23 6.99 0.12
CA ALA A 203 20.80 6.79 0.29
C ALA A 203 20.05 6.85 -1.06
N ASP A 204 20.38 7.83 -1.92
CA ASP A 204 19.84 7.94 -3.28
C ASP A 204 20.16 6.68 -4.09
N MET A 205 21.38 6.15 -3.99
CA MET A 205 21.78 4.93 -4.69
C MET A 205 20.95 3.73 -4.25
N ILE A 206 20.79 3.52 -2.94
CA ILE A 206 20.00 2.42 -2.40
C ILE A 206 18.51 2.57 -2.78
N SER A 207 17.96 3.78 -2.72
CA SER A 207 16.55 4.02 -3.08
C SER A 207 16.23 3.76 -4.57
N ASN A 208 17.25 3.79 -5.43
CA ASN A 208 17.10 3.48 -6.85
C ASN A 208 17.27 1.99 -7.17
N MET A 209 17.58 1.15 -6.17
CA MET A 209 17.65 -0.30 -6.34
C MET A 209 16.27 -0.94 -6.19
N THR A 210 16.00 -1.93 -7.03
CA THR A 210 14.96 -2.92 -6.73
C THR A 210 15.36 -3.79 -5.53
N GLU A 211 14.38 -4.43 -4.89
CA GLU A 211 14.63 -5.34 -3.76
C GLU A 211 15.67 -6.42 -4.09
N THR A 212 15.57 -7.03 -5.29
CA THR A 212 16.52 -8.06 -5.73
C THR A 212 17.93 -7.49 -5.86
N GLN A 213 18.10 -6.31 -6.44
CA GLN A 213 19.40 -5.66 -6.58
C GLN A 213 20.01 -5.28 -5.23
N ALA A 214 19.21 -4.81 -4.27
CA ALA A 214 19.68 -4.48 -2.93
C ALA A 214 20.20 -5.73 -2.20
N ILE A 215 19.48 -6.86 -2.29
CA ILE A 215 19.89 -8.15 -1.72
C ILE A 215 21.18 -8.65 -2.37
N GLU A 216 21.26 -8.64 -3.71
CA GLU A 216 22.46 -9.09 -4.43
C GLU A 216 23.69 -8.23 -4.10
N MET A 217 23.50 -6.91 -4.00
CA MET A 217 24.55 -5.98 -3.61
C MET A 217 25.03 -6.25 -2.18
N TYR A 218 24.10 -6.42 -1.25
CA TYR A 218 24.40 -6.76 0.14
C TYR A 218 25.14 -8.11 0.26
N GLU A 219 24.66 -9.16 -0.41
CA GLU A 219 25.32 -10.48 -0.40
C GLU A 219 26.74 -10.43 -0.96
N ARG A 220 26.97 -9.57 -1.97
CA ARG A 220 28.29 -9.36 -2.57
C ARG A 220 29.23 -8.61 -1.63
N MET A 221 28.76 -7.53 -0.99
CA MET A 221 29.59 -6.70 -0.10
C MET A 221 29.87 -7.37 1.25
N SER A 222 28.89 -8.07 1.81
CA SER A 222 29.05 -8.85 3.05
C SER A 222 29.90 -10.12 2.86
N GLY A 223 30.15 -10.52 1.61
CA GLY A 223 30.84 -11.76 1.27
C GLY A 223 30.01 -13.03 1.54
N ALA A 224 28.72 -12.90 1.86
CA ALA A 224 27.79 -14.01 2.04
C ALA A 224 27.65 -14.86 0.76
N ARG A 225 27.79 -14.23 -0.41
CA ARG A 225 28.06 -14.92 -1.67
C ARG A 225 29.36 -14.38 -2.26
N PRO A 226 30.45 -15.18 -2.29
CA PRO A 226 31.63 -14.78 -3.03
C PRO A 226 31.24 -14.72 -4.51
N GLY A 227 31.16 -13.51 -5.05
CA GLY A 227 30.83 -13.29 -6.46
C GLY A 227 31.75 -14.11 -7.36
N SER A 228 31.19 -14.70 -8.42
CA SER A 228 32.00 -15.32 -9.46
C SER A 228 32.76 -14.21 -10.20
N LEU A 229 34.08 -14.36 -10.38
CA LEU A 229 34.91 -13.47 -11.21
C LEU A 229 34.38 -13.34 -12.66
N GLN A 230 33.44 -14.19 -13.06
CA GLN A 230 32.81 -14.19 -14.38
C GLN A 230 31.69 -13.14 -14.55
N ASP A 231 31.09 -12.62 -13.47
CA ASP A 231 30.03 -11.59 -13.58
C ASP A 231 30.57 -10.20 -13.99
N THR A 232 31.87 -9.97 -13.84
CA THR A 232 32.53 -8.77 -14.38
C THR A 232 32.63 -8.77 -15.92
N ILE A 233 32.41 -9.93 -16.58
CA ILE A 233 32.67 -10.09 -18.02
C ILE A 233 31.42 -9.80 -18.89
N MET A 234 30.22 -9.66 -18.32
CA MET A 234 29.02 -9.26 -19.08
C MET A 234 28.68 -7.77 -18.89
N ARG A 235 29.57 -6.90 -19.34
CA ARG A 235 29.23 -5.58 -19.87
C ARG A 235 29.73 -5.51 -21.32
N GLN A 236 28.82 -5.67 -22.27
CA GLN A 236 28.93 -5.15 -23.64
C GLN A 236 27.77 -4.20 -23.88
#